data_AF-A0A958HUJ2-F1
#
_entry.id   AF-A0A958HUJ2-F1
#
_cell.length_a   1.000
_cell.length_b   1.000
_cell.length_c   1.000
_cell.angle_alpha   90.00
_cell.angle_beta   90.00
_cell.angle_gamma   90.00
#
_symmetry.space_group_name_H-M   'P 1'
#
loop_
_entity.id
_entity.type
_entity.pdbx_description
1 polymer ?
#
loop_
_entity_poly.entity_id
_entity_poly.type
_entity_poly.pdbx_seq_one_letter_code
_entity_poly.pdbx_strand_id
1 'polypeptide(L)' 'MPNITLSIDEKLLEKGREYARRQQMSLNALIRKLLEDKVQKNSIDQLEACFELMDKANATSAGVKWTREALHER' A
#
# COMPACT_ATOMS: atom_id res chain seq x y z
N MET A 1 5.40 17.54 14.76
CA MET A 1 6.10 16.78 13.70
C MET A 1 7.52 17.28 13.61
N PRO A 2 8.53 16.41 13.47
CA PRO A 2 9.89 16.85 13.17
C PRO A 2 9.94 17.52 11.80
N ASN A 3 10.70 18.60 11.68
CA ASN A 3 10.98 19.25 10.40
C ASN A 3 12.22 18.58 9.78
N ILE A 4 12.15 18.31 8.48
CA ILE A 4 13.28 17.78 7.71
C ILE A 4 13.79 18.85 6.75
N THR A 5 15.10 18.98 6.64
CA THR A 5 15.75 19.76 5.59
C THR A 5 16.18 18.79 4.50
N LEU A 6 15.73 19.04 3.26
CA LEU A 6 16.02 18.19 2.11
C LEU A 6 16.77 19.02 1.06
N SER A 7 17.97 18.58 0.69
CA SER A 7 18.66 19.11 -0.49
C SER A 7 18.05 18.50 -1.74
N ILE A 8 17.55 19.34 -2.64
CA ILE A 8 16.90 18.93 -3.89
C ILE A 8 17.27 19.92 -4.99
N ASP A 9 17.36 19.44 -6.22
CA ASP A 9 17.54 20.30 -7.39
C ASP A 9 16.34 21.27 -7.54
N GLU A 10 16.63 22.54 -7.84
CA GLU A 10 15.61 23.60 -7.92
C GLU A 10 14.56 23.31 -9.00
N LYS A 11 14.98 22.77 -10.16
CA LYS A 11 14.05 22.43 -11.24
C LYS A 11 13.15 21.26 -10.85
N LEU A 12 13.69 20.31 -10.08
CA LEU A 12 12.91 19.22 -9.53
C LEU A 12 11.92 19.71 -8.47
N LEU A 13 12.31 20.67 -7.62
CA LEU A 13 11.43 21.27 -6.64
C LEU A 13 10.20 21.91 -7.31
N GLU A 14 10.42 22.70 -8.36
CA GLU A 14 9.34 23.38 -9.07
C GLU A 14 8.40 22.38 -9.75
N LYS A 15 8.94 21.40 -10.48
CA LYS A 15 8.15 20.32 -11.09
C LYS A 15 7.36 19.52 -10.04
N GLY A 16 7.96 19.27 -8.89
CA GLY A 16 7.31 18.60 -7.77
C GLY A 16 6.12 19.39 -7.23
N ARG A 17 6.27 20.72 -7.10
CA ARG A 17 5.18 21.61 -6.67
C ARG A 17 4.04 21.65 -7.68
N GLU A 18 4.35 21.75 -8.97
CA GLU A 18 3.32 21.69 -10.01
C GLU A 18 2.57 20.37 -10.00
N TYR A 19 3.29 19.24 -9.90
CA TYR A 19 2.69 17.92 -9.83
C TYR A 19 1.76 17.80 -8.60
N ALA A 20 2.23 18.23 -7.43
CA ALA A 20 1.43 18.22 -6.21
C ALA A 20 0.16 19.08 -6.36
N ARG A 21 0.27 20.28 -6.96
CA ARG A 21 -0.87 21.16 -7.22
C ARG A 21 -1.90 20.52 -8.15
N ARG A 22 -1.47 19.84 -9.21
CA ARG A 22 -2.38 19.09 -10.13
C ARG A 22 -3.15 18.00 -9.40
N GLN A 23 -2.56 17.41 -8.37
CA GLN A 23 -3.16 16.40 -7.51
C GLN A 23 -3.86 17.00 -6.26
N GLN A 24 -4.09 18.32 -6.23
CA GLN A 24 -4.73 19.04 -5.12
C GLN A 24 -4.05 18.82 -3.75
N MET A 25 -2.72 18.67 -3.75
CA MET A 25 -1.93 18.44 -2.54
C MET A 25 -0.75 19.42 -2.44
N SER A 26 -0.25 19.61 -1.21
CA SER A 26 1.02 20.31 -1.00
C SER A 26 2.20 19.37 -1.30
N LEU A 27 3.37 19.94 -1.62
CA LEU A 27 4.58 19.14 -1.81
C LEU A 27 4.92 18.32 -0.55
N ASN A 28 4.73 18.88 0.64
CA ASN A 28 4.94 18.14 1.89
C ASN A 28 3.95 16.98 2.06
N ALA A 29 2.69 17.16 1.67
CA ALA A 29 1.69 16.09 1.70
C ALA A 29 2.04 14.98 0.69
N LEU A 30 2.52 15.35 -0.51
CA LEU A 30 3.03 14.40 -1.50
C LEU A 30 4.22 13.59 -0.96
N ILE A 31 5.23 14.27 -0.41
CA ILE A 31 6.41 13.60 0.16
C ILE A 31 6.00 12.62 1.25
N ARG A 32 5.11 13.04 2.17
CA ARG A 32 4.60 12.16 3.23
C ARG A 32 3.91 10.93 2.66
N LYS A 33 2.98 11.13 1.72
CA LYS A 33 2.26 10.02 1.07
C LYS A 33 3.22 9.05 0.38
N LEU A 34 4.24 9.56 -0.32
CA LEU A 34 5.23 8.71 -0.98
C LEU A 34 6.05 7.91 0.03
N LEU A 35 6.42 8.51 1.16
CA LEU A 35 7.13 7.80 2.25
C LEU A 35 6.23 6.74 2.88
N GLU A 36 4.98 7.07 3.19
CA GLU A 36 3.98 6.12 3.70
C GLU A 36 3.78 4.97 2.72
N ASP A 37 3.53 5.25 1.45
CA ASP A 37 3.34 4.25 0.41
C ASP A 37 4.57 3.36 0.23
N LYS A 38 5.79 3.87 0.45
CA LYS A 38 7.03 3.09 0.29
C LYS A 38 7.40 2.28 1.53
N VAL A 39 7.07 2.78 2.72
CA VAL A 39 7.34 2.10 3.99
C VAL A 39 6.23 1.09 4.31
N GLN A 40 4.96 1.41 4.03
CA GLN A 40 3.83 0.50 4.23
C GLN A 40 3.77 -0.60 3.16
N LYS A 41 4.35 -0.38 1.97
CA LYS A 41 4.54 -1.43 0.95
C LYS A 41 5.70 -2.38 1.25
N ASN A 42 6.01 -2.65 2.52
CA ASN A 42 6.41 -4.00 2.90
C ASN A 42 5.20 -4.94 2.72
N SER A 43 4.77 -5.09 1.48
CA SER A 43 3.74 -6.04 1.05
C SER A 43 4.18 -7.48 1.32
N ILE A 44 5.49 -7.72 1.45
CA ILE A 44 6.05 -8.99 1.90
C ILE A 44 5.57 -9.28 3.32
N ASP A 45 5.75 -8.36 4.28
CA ASP A 45 5.32 -8.55 5.67
C ASP A 45 3.80 -8.78 5.78
N GLN A 46 3.00 -8.10 4.95
CA GLN A 46 1.54 -8.32 4.92
C GLN A 46 1.15 -9.65 4.28
N LEU A 47 1.83 -10.06 3.20
CA LEU A 47 1.58 -11.34 2.54
C LEU A 47 2.02 -12.51 3.43
N GLU A 48 3.15 -12.38 4.11
CA GLU A 48 3.63 -13.33 5.12
C GLU A 48 2.66 -13.40 6.30
N ALA A 49 2.17 -12.27 6.81
CA ALA A 49 1.15 -12.27 7.86
C ALA A 49 -0.15 -12.95 7.41
N CYS A 50 -0.56 -12.77 6.14
CA CYS A 50 -1.69 -13.49 5.57
C CYS A 50 -1.45 -15.00 5.50
N PHE A 51 -0.28 -15.44 5.04
CA PHE A 51 0.06 -16.87 5.00
C PHE A 51 0.15 -17.47 6.40
N GLU A 52 0.74 -16.76 7.37
CA GLU A 52 0.75 -17.22 8.76
C GLU A 52 -0.66 -17.41 9.34
N LEU A 53 -1.60 -16.52 9.00
CA LEU A 53 -2.99 -16.65 9.44
C LEU A 53 -3.67 -17.86 8.77
N MET A 54 -3.38 -18.12 7.49
CA MET A 54 -3.89 -19.30 6.78
C MET A 54 -3.34 -20.59 7.36
N ASP A 55 -2.05 -20.64 7.65
CA ASP A 55 -1.39 -21.79 8.28
C ASP A 55 -1.96 -22.06 9.67
N LYS A 56 -2.17 -21.00 10.48
CA LYS A 56 -2.80 -21.10 11.82
C LYS A 56 -4.27 -21.52 11.75
N ALA A 57 -4.99 -21.17 10.69
CA ALA A 57 -6.40 -21.53 10.54
C ALA A 57 -6.63 -23.03 10.37
N ASN A 58 -5.57 -23.81 10.03
CA ASN A 58 -5.62 -25.26 9.86
C ASN A 58 -6.79 -25.73 8.97
N ALA A 59 -7.18 -24.88 8.02
CA ALA A 59 -8.36 -25.07 7.19
C ALA A 59 -8.05 -26.09 6.10
N THR A 60 -8.92 -27.08 5.95
CA THR A 60 -8.83 -28.09 4.89
C THR A 60 -10.12 -28.11 4.10
N SER A 61 -10.01 -28.20 2.77
CA SER A 61 -11.17 -28.42 1.92
C SER A 61 -11.70 -29.85 2.03
N ALA A 62 -10.94 -30.77 2.66
CA ALA A 62 -11.26 -32.20 2.74
C ALA A 62 -11.67 -32.83 1.38
N GLY A 63 -11.18 -32.28 0.27
CA GLY A 63 -11.53 -32.72 -1.09
C GLY A 63 -12.82 -32.13 -1.68
N VAL A 64 -13.50 -31.22 -0.96
CA VAL A 64 -14.68 -30.51 -1.45
C VAL A 64 -14.29 -29.58 -2.59
N LYS A 65 -14.97 -29.71 -3.73
CA LYS A 65 -14.85 -28.82 -4.88
C LYS A 65 -16.05 -27.89 -4.90
N TRP A 66 -15.79 -26.59 -4.88
CA TRP A 66 -16.84 -25.59 -5.03
C TRP A 66 -17.06 -25.29 -6.51
N THR A 67 -18.31 -25.37 -6.96
CA THR A 67 -18.73 -24.79 -8.24
C THR A 67 -19.14 -23.35 -8.02
N ARG A 68 -19.12 -22.55 -9.09
CA ARG A 68 -19.50 -21.14 -9.02
C ARG A 68 -20.94 -20.98 -8.52
N GLU A 69 -21.82 -21.85 -8.99
CA GLU A 69 -23.24 -21.87 -8.65
C GLU A 69 -23.44 -22.18 -7.15
N ALA A 70 -22.68 -23.12 -6.59
CA ALA A 70 -22.72 -23.49 -5.17
C ALA A 70 -22.23 -22.37 -4.23
N LEU A 71 -21.47 -21.39 -4.73
CA LEU A 71 -21.02 -20.23 -3.95
C LEU A 71 -22.01 -19.06 -4.00
N HIS A 72 -22.93 -19.06 -4.96
CA HIS A 72 -23.93 -17.99 -5.16
C HIS A 72 -25.26 -18.27 -4.46
N GLU A 73 -25.51 -19.49 -3.99
CA GLU A 73 -26.63 -19.79 -3.10
C GLU A 73 -26.30 -19.36 -1.66
N ARG A 74 -26.54 -18.09 -1.35
CA ARG A 74 -26.61 -17.57 0.02
C ARG A 74 -27.85 -16.72 0.20
#